data_AF-A0A6N8UV31-F1
#
_entry.id   AF-A0A6N8UV31-F1
#
_cell.length_a   1.000
_cell.length_b   1.000
_cell.length_c   1.000
_cell.angle_alpha   90.00
_cell.angle_beta   90.00
_cell.angle_gamma   90.00
#
_symmetry.space_group_name_H-M   'P 1'
#
loop_
_entity.id
_entity.type
_entity.pdbx_description
1 polymer ?
#
loop_
_entity_poly.entity_id
_entity_poly.type
_entity_poly.pdbx_seq_one_letter_code
_entity_poly.pdbx_strand_id
1 'polypeptide(L)'
;MRVRKSLFDLLEHSPRLDRQLAGASVLDLFAGTGALGIEALSRGAAVVTFVERDPDAVSVLSRNVVALGEQRRARILHADALRLPASTFAAEFVFVDAPYGEGLA
;
A
#
# COMPACT_ATOMS: atom_id res chain seq x y z
N MET A 1 -11.64 14.01 -0.06
CA MET A 1 -10.75 13.92 1.11
C MET A 1 -11.42 13.29 2.35
N ARG A 2 -12.44 12.42 2.21
CA ARG A 2 -13.17 11.80 3.34
C ARG A 2 -13.05 10.27 3.41
N VAL A 3 -12.66 9.61 2.30
CA VAL A 3 -12.54 8.14 2.20
C VAL A 3 -11.19 7.62 2.73
N ARG A 4 -10.10 8.35 2.48
CA ARG A 4 -8.76 8.00 3.00
C ARG A 4 -8.75 7.92 4.53
N LYS A 5 -9.46 8.83 5.20
CA LYS A 5 -9.55 8.86 6.66
C LYS A 5 -10.25 7.62 7.23
N SER A 6 -11.32 7.12 6.60
CA SER A 6 -12.03 5.93 7.10
C SER A 6 -11.24 4.64 7.02
N LEU A 7 -10.35 4.46 6.03
CA LEU A 7 -9.44 3.30 5.97
C LEU A 7 -8.34 3.41 7.04
N PHE A 8 -7.79 4.60 7.24
CA PHE A 8 -6.84 4.87 8.31
C PHE A 8 -7.48 4.68 9.69
N ASP A 9 -8.69 5.20 9.92
CA ASP A 9 -9.41 5.05 11.19
C ASP A 9 -9.70 3.56 11.48
N LEU A 10 -9.96 2.74 10.45
CA LEU A 10 -10.18 1.30 10.60
C LEU A 10 -8.88 0.53 10.88
N LEU A 11 -7.74 0.97 10.33
CA LEU A 11 -6.41 0.49 10.70
C LEU A 11 -6.08 0.90 12.15
N GLU A 12 -6.26 2.17 12.50
CA GLU A 12 -5.93 2.73 13.81
C GLU A 12 -6.75 2.15 14.98
N HIS A 13 -8.03 1.85 14.78
CA HIS A 13 -8.93 1.48 15.86
C HIS A 13 -9.27 -0.02 15.91
N SER A 14 -8.51 -0.88 15.22
CA SER A 14 -8.73 -2.33 15.21
C SER A 14 -7.53 -3.12 15.75
N PRO A 15 -7.48 -3.40 17.08
CA PRO A 15 -6.42 -4.21 17.69
C PRO A 15 -6.32 -5.65 17.12
N ARG A 16 -7.39 -6.10 16.45
CA ARG A 16 -7.40 -7.39 15.73
C ARG A 16 -6.60 -7.31 14.44
N LEU A 17 -6.70 -6.18 13.73
CA LEU A 17 -6.02 -5.97 12.45
C LEU A 17 -4.51 -5.81 12.65
N ASP A 18 -4.08 -5.17 13.74
CA ASP A 18 -2.66 -5.11 14.11
C ASP A 18 -2.02 -6.50 14.25
N ARG A 19 -2.73 -7.40 14.93
CA ARG A 19 -2.28 -8.78 15.10
C ARG A 19 -2.28 -9.58 13.79
N GLN A 20 -3.12 -9.20 12.84
CA GLN A 20 -3.25 -9.85 11.55
C GLN A 20 -2.22 -9.34 10.53
N LEU A 21 -1.80 -8.08 10.63
CA LEU A 21 -0.77 -7.51 9.76
C LEU A 21 0.63 -7.92 10.18
N ALA A 22 0.86 -8.23 11.46
CA ALA A 22 2.14 -8.71 11.95
C ALA A 22 2.60 -9.97 11.19
N GLY A 23 3.71 -9.87 10.46
CA GLY A 23 4.27 -10.94 9.64
C GLY A 23 3.60 -11.13 8.28
N ALA A 24 2.53 -10.40 7.97
CA ALA A 24 1.76 -10.58 6.75
C ALA A 24 2.44 -9.97 5.52
N SER A 25 2.10 -10.50 4.35
CA SER A 25 2.36 -9.91 3.05
C SER A 25 1.20 -9.00 2.62
N VAL A 26 1.52 -7.76 2.25
CA VAL A 26 0.52 -6.75 1.84
C VAL A 26 0.77 -6.26 0.42
N LEU A 27 -0.30 -6.04 -0.33
CA LEU A 27 -0.31 -5.39 -1.63
C LEU A 27 -1.07 -4.06 -1.52
N ASP A 28 -0.40 -2.93 -1.77
CA ASP A 28 -0.97 -1.59 -1.77
C ASP A 28 -1.15 -1.10 -3.21
N LEU A 29 -2.38 -1.16 -3.71
CA LEU A 29 -2.75 -0.76 -5.07
C LEU A 29 -3.18 0.71 -5.09
N PHE A 30 -2.73 1.46 -6.11
CA PHE A 30 -2.87 2.91 -6.18
C PHE A 30 -2.18 3.57 -4.97
N ALA A 31 -0.97 3.10 -4.67
CA ALA A 31 -0.27 3.42 -3.44
C ALA A 31 -0.06 4.93 -3.23
N GLY A 32 0.00 5.72 -4.31
CA GLY A 32 0.37 7.12 -4.27
C GLY A 32 1.72 7.30 -3.56
N THR A 33 1.74 8.08 -2.48
CA THR A 33 2.93 8.29 -1.63
C THR A 33 3.16 7.15 -0.60
N GLY A 34 2.38 6.08 -0.67
CA GLY A 34 2.45 4.83 0.13
C GLY A 34 1.99 4.92 1.56
N ALA A 35 1.09 5.84 1.89
CA ALA A 35 0.69 6.07 3.28
C ALA A 35 0.12 4.80 3.95
N LEU A 36 -0.74 4.04 3.27
CA LEU A 36 -1.37 2.83 3.83
C LEU A 36 -0.37 1.68 3.95
N GLY A 37 0.40 1.40 2.91
CA GLY A 37 1.40 0.35 2.96
C GLY A 37 2.55 0.64 3.95
N ILE A 38 2.96 1.90 4.11
CA ILE A 38 3.93 2.30 5.15
C ILE A 38 3.34 2.07 6.54
N GLU A 39 2.07 2.40 6.74
CA GLU A 39 1.39 2.14 8.01
C GLU A 39 1.35 0.64 8.33
N ALA A 40 1.12 -0.22 7.33
CA ALA A 40 1.22 -1.68 7.52
C ALA A 40 2.64 -2.13 7.91
N LEU A 41 3.68 -1.54 7.33
CA LEU A 41 5.08 -1.82 7.73
C LEU A 41 5.34 -1.43 9.19
N SER A 42 4.88 -0.25 9.61
CA SER A 42 4.96 0.21 11.01
C SER A 42 4.25 -0.74 11.97
N ARG A 43 3.19 -1.42 11.51
CA ARG A 43 2.42 -2.43 12.28
C ARG A 43 2.98 -3.84 12.20
N GLY A 44 4.12 -4.02 11.56
CA GLY A 44 4.84 -5.29 11.55
C GLY A 44 4.59 -6.19 10.34
N ALA A 45 3.99 -5.68 9.26
CA ALA A 45 3.98 -6.41 7.99
C ALA A 45 5.39 -6.85 7.60
N ALA A 46 5.51 -8.09 7.13
CA ALA A 46 6.80 -8.65 6.72
C ALA A 46 7.28 -8.02 5.41
N VAL A 47 6.34 -7.79 4.49
CA VAL A 47 6.61 -7.17 3.20
C VAL A 47 5.37 -6.42 2.72
N VAL A 48 5.60 -5.29 2.07
CA VAL A 48 4.58 -4.54 1.36
C VAL A 48 5.02 -4.31 -0.08
N THR A 49 4.17 -4.70 -1.02
CA THR A 49 4.34 -4.39 -2.44
C THR A 49 3.43 -3.22 -2.79
N PHE A 50 4.02 -2.10 -3.18
CA PHE A 50 3.33 -0.90 -3.62
C PHE A 50 3.21 -0.90 -5.13
N VAL A 51 2.03 -0.64 -5.66
CA VAL A 51 1.78 -0.47 -7.09
C VAL A 51 1.24 0.93 -7.34
N GLU A 52 2.00 1.72 -8.09
CA GLU A 52 1.63 3.08 -8.45
C GLU A 52 2.09 3.37 -9.89
N ARG A 53 1.29 4.13 -10.65
CA ARG A 53 1.57 4.49 -12.06
C ARG A 53 2.15 5.89 -12.19
N ASP A 54 1.87 6.78 -11.25
CA ASP A 54 2.34 8.16 -11.27
C ASP A 54 3.83 8.22 -10.85
N PRO A 55 4.75 8.62 -11.76
CA PRO A 55 6.18 8.68 -11.45
C PRO A 55 6.51 9.68 -10.33
N ASP A 56 5.75 10.76 -10.17
CA ASP A 56 6.00 11.73 -9.11
C ASP A 56 5.65 11.14 -7.74
N ALA A 57 4.53 10.42 -7.67
CA ALA A 57 4.12 9.69 -6.48
C ALA A 57 5.12 8.56 -6.13
N VAL A 58 5.58 7.80 -7.12
CA VAL A 58 6.63 6.76 -6.95
C VAL A 58 7.93 7.38 -6.42
N SER A 59 8.32 8.56 -6.90
CA SER A 59 9.50 9.27 -6.42
C SER A 59 9.36 9.64 -4.93
N VAL A 60 8.20 10.19 -4.54
CA VAL A 60 7.89 10.52 -3.14
C VAL A 60 7.88 9.26 -2.26
N LEU A 61 7.19 8.21 -2.71
CA LEU A 61 7.11 6.91 -2.04
C LEU A 61 8.51 6.32 -1.79
N SER A 62 9.36 6.33 -2.81
CA SER A 62 10.73 5.82 -2.70
C SER A 62 11.53 6.57 -1.64
N ARG A 63 11.40 7.91 -1.59
CA ARG A 63 12.04 8.72 -0.54
C ARG A 63 11.50 8.40 0.85
N ASN A 64 10.18 8.22 0.99
CA ASN A 64 9.56 7.87 2.27
C ASN A 64 10.07 6.52 2.79
N VAL A 65 10.11 5.51 1.93
CA VAL A 65 10.65 4.17 2.26
C VAL A 65 12.10 4.25 2.71
N VAL A 66 12.93 5.05 2.04
CA VAL A 66 14.33 5.25 2.44
C VAL A 66 14.44 6.00 3.77
N ALA A 67 13.67 7.08 3.96
CA ALA A 67 13.68 7.88 5.17
C ALA A 67 13.27 7.08 6.42
N LEU A 68 12.40 6.08 6.24
CA LEU A 68 11.93 5.20 7.31
C LEU A 68 12.79 3.94 7.50
N GLY A 69 13.79 3.70 6.65
CA GLY A 69 14.65 2.51 6.75
C GLY A 69 13.96 1.21 6.29
N GLU A 70 12.90 1.32 5.50
CA GLU A 70 12.01 0.22 5.14
C GLU A 70 12.37 -0.48 3.83
N GLN A 71 13.52 -0.16 3.22
CA GLN A 71 13.89 -0.63 1.89
C GLN A 71 13.91 -2.17 1.76
N ARG A 72 14.13 -2.90 2.85
CA ARG A 72 14.15 -4.37 2.84
C ARG A 72 12.76 -5.00 2.82
N ARG A 73 11.76 -4.27 3.31
CA ARG A 73 10.37 -4.74 3.45
C ARG A 73 9.44 -4.07 2.44
N ALA A 74 9.88 -3.04 1.74
CA ALA A 74 9.12 -2.37 0.69
C ALA A 74 9.57 -2.82 -0.71
N ARG A 75 8.61 -3.22 -1.54
CA ARG A 75 8.79 -3.45 -2.99
C ARG A 75 7.95 -2.43 -3.72
N ILE A 76 8.55 -1.60 -4.56
CA ILE A 76 7.83 -0.57 -5.32
C ILE A 76 7.78 -0.99 -6.78
N LEU A 77 6.57 -1.13 -7.31
CA LEU A 77 6.31 -1.41 -8.72
C LEU A 77 5.70 -0.18 -9.37
N HIS A 78 6.44 0.42 -10.31
CA HIS A 78 5.92 1.46 -11.19
C HIS A 78 5.08 0.82 -12.30
N ALA A 79 3.78 0.65 -12.06
CA ALA A 79 2.86 -0.03 -12.97
C ALA A 79 1.41 0.43 -12.77
N ASP A 80 0.58 0.15 -13.79
CA ASP A 80 -0.87 0.32 -13.70
C ASP A 80 -1.49 -0.89 -12.98
N ALA A 81 -2.10 -0.63 -11.81
CA ALA A 81 -2.77 -1.64 -10.99
C ALA A 81 -3.89 -2.38 -11.75
N LEU A 82 -4.51 -1.76 -12.76
CA LEU A 82 -5.57 -2.37 -13.57
C LEU A 82 -5.05 -3.34 -14.62
N ARG A 83 -3.74 -3.33 -14.89
CA ARG A 83 -3.09 -4.14 -15.92
C ARG A 83 -2.16 -5.20 -15.33
N LEU A 84 -2.27 -5.44 -14.02
CA LEU A 84 -1.47 -6.46 -13.35
C LEU A 84 -1.92 -7.86 -13.79
N PRO A 85 -0.99 -8.78 -14.14
CA PRO A 85 -1.33 -10.16 -14.37
C PRO A 85 -1.92 -10.81 -13.10
N ALA A 86 -2.94 -11.66 -13.26
CA ALA A 86 -3.66 -12.30 -12.15
C ALA A 86 -2.77 -13.15 -11.21
N SER A 87 -1.57 -13.55 -11.65
CA SER A 87 -0.64 -14.40 -10.90
C SER A 87 0.53 -13.63 -10.27
N THR A 88 0.51 -12.29 -10.25
CA THR A 88 1.74 -11.52 -9.99
C THR A 88 2.07 -11.41 -8.49
N PHE A 89 1.08 -11.50 -7.60
CA PHE A 89 1.29 -11.29 -6.17
C PHE A 89 0.49 -12.27 -5.32
N ALA A 90 1.20 -13.04 -4.48
CA ALA A 90 0.59 -13.65 -3.31
C ALA A 90 0.64 -12.62 -2.18
N ALA A 91 -0.52 -12.12 -1.77
CA ALA A 91 -0.66 -11.20 -0.65
C ALA A 91 -1.80 -11.66 0.25
N GLU A 92 -1.60 -11.55 1.56
CA GLU A 92 -2.63 -11.85 2.56
C GLU A 92 -3.59 -10.67 2.74
N PHE A 93 -3.09 -9.44 2.54
CA PHE A 93 -3.89 -8.23 2.57
C PHE A 93 -3.72 -7.44 1.27
N VAL A 94 -4.83 -6.90 0.78
CA VAL A 94 -4.83 -5.99 -0.37
C VAL A 94 -5.49 -4.68 0.04
N PHE A 95 -4.75 -3.59 -0.04
CA PHE A 95 -5.27 -2.23 0.12
C PHE A 95 -5.53 -1.64 -1.26
N VAL A 96 -6.69 -0.98 -1.39
CA VAL A 96 -7.11 -0.34 -2.64
C VAL A 96 -7.71 1.01 -2.30
N ASP A 97 -7.00 2.09 -2.66
CA ASP A 97 -7.48 3.48 -2.57
C ASP A 97 -7.52 4.09 -3.98
N ALA A 98 -8.26 3.44 -4.88
CA ALA A 98 -8.39 3.89 -6.26
C ALA A 98 -9.03 5.29 -6.34
N PRO A 99 -8.61 6.15 -7.29
CA PRO A 99 -9.24 7.46 -7.47
C PRO A 99 -10.72 7.30 -7.84
N TYR A 100 -11.61 7.73 -6.96
CA TYR A 100 -13.04 7.78 -7.25
C TYR A 100 -13.33 8.90 -8.26
N GLY A 101 -13.83 8.56 -9.44
CA GLY A 101 -14.44 9.55 -10.35
C GLY A 101 -13.98 9.51 -11.81
N GLU A 102 -12.98 8.70 -12.17
CA GLU A 102 -12.69 8.42 -13.58
C GLU A 102 -13.14 6.98 -13.86
N GLY A 103 -14.01 6.81 -14.85
CA GLY A 103 -14.52 5.50 -15.25
C GLY A 103 -13.36 4.53 -15.44
N LEU A 104 -13.30 3.52 -14.57
CA LEU A 104 -12.51 2.33 -14.76
C LEU A 104 -13.17 1.54 -15.90
N ALA A 105 -12.95 1.99 -17.13
CA ALA A 105 -13.46 1.41 -18.37
C ALA A 105 -12.31 0.78 -19.16
#